data_AF-R9CDH8-F1
#
_entry.id   AF-R9CDH8-F1
#
_cell.length_a   1.000
_cell.length_b   1.000
_cell.length_c   1.000
_cell.angle_alpha   90.00
_cell.angle_beta   90.00
_cell.angle_gamma   90.00
#
_symmetry.space_group_name_H-M   'P 1'
#
loop_
_entity.id
_entity.type
_entity.pdbx_description
1 polymer ?
#
loop_
_entity_poly.entity_id
_entity_poly.type
_entity_poly.pdbx_seq_one_letter_code
_entity_poly.pdbx_strand_id
1 'polypeptide(L)'
;MDKDITKKQEDIIKKDIKKEEKIWKDIDNNDSLEYHLDKMTKDELIKIANNYSIKGITSLKKSQLVEKIVSVIVENIDYALDLLDLDAYVYLEEVIKLSGKKQFFSSEIINANYFRNRGIMFTSVSEGKLYAVI
;
A
#
# COMPACT_ATOMS: atom_id res chain seq x y z
N MET A 1 -6.25 -15.34 -33.22
CA MET A 1 -6.36 -14.96 -31.80
C MET A 1 -7.84 -14.76 -31.49
N ASP A 2 -8.35 -15.42 -30.47
CA ASP A 2 -9.78 -15.48 -30.17
C ASP A 2 -10.27 -14.11 -29.67
N LYS A 3 -11.24 -13.50 -30.36
CA LYS A 3 -11.65 -12.10 -30.10
C LYS A 3 -12.17 -11.89 -28.68
N ASP A 4 -12.76 -12.93 -28.08
CA ASP A 4 -13.24 -12.89 -26.70
C ASP A 4 -12.11 -12.94 -25.66
N ILE A 5 -11.00 -13.61 -25.97
CA ILE A 5 -9.81 -13.63 -25.10
C ILE A 5 -9.16 -12.26 -25.12
N THR A 6 -8.99 -11.64 -26.30
CA THR A 6 -8.42 -10.30 -26.44
C THR A 6 -9.23 -9.27 -25.64
N LYS A 7 -10.56 -9.30 -25.76
CA LYS A 7 -11.44 -8.38 -25.02
C LYS A 7 -11.33 -8.55 -23.50
N LYS A 8 -11.25 -9.78 -23.00
CA LYS A 8 -11.03 -10.05 -21.57
C LYS A 8 -9.67 -9.52 -21.09
N GLN A 9 -8.60 -9.69 -21.87
CA GLN A 9 -7.28 -9.16 -21.54
C GLN A 9 -7.29 -7.63 -21.50
N GLU A 10 -7.92 -6.96 -22.47
CA GLU A 10 -8.07 -5.50 -22.47
C GLU A 10 -8.84 -4.99 -21.25
N ASP A 11 -9.92 -5.68 -20.85
CA ASP A 11 -10.72 -5.30 -19.68
C ASP A 11 -9.95 -5.49 -18.36
N ILE A 12 -9.09 -6.52 -18.27
CA ILE A 12 -8.17 -6.70 -17.13
C ILE A 12 -7.19 -5.54 -17.07
N ILE A 13 -6.51 -5.25 -18.18
CA ILE A 13 -5.53 -4.16 -18.27
C ILE A 13 -6.18 -2.82 -17.89
N LYS A 14 -7.37 -2.51 -18.43
CA LYS A 14 -8.09 -1.26 -18.10
C LYS A 14 -8.47 -1.17 -16.63
N LYS A 15 -8.87 -2.27 -16.00
CA LYS A 15 -9.20 -2.28 -14.57
C LYS A 15 -7.96 -2.10 -13.71
N ASP A 16 -6.83 -2.67 -14.11
CA ASP A 16 -5.58 -2.55 -13.38
C ASP A 16 -5.03 -1.13 -13.51
N ILE A 17 -5.00 -0.53 -14.71
CA ILE A 17 -4.63 0.88 -14.90
C ILE A 17 -5.46 1.80 -14.00
N LYS A 18 -6.79 1.63 -13.98
CA LYS A 18 -7.69 2.44 -13.13
C LYS A 18 -7.49 2.22 -11.63
N LYS A 19 -6.94 1.08 -11.21
CA LYS A 19 -6.59 0.84 -9.81
C LYS A 19 -5.26 1.52 -9.49
N GLU A 20 -4.26 1.37 -10.35
CA GLU A 20 -2.94 1.98 -10.19
C GLU A 20 -3.00 3.50 -10.12
N GLU A 21 -3.81 4.16 -10.96
CA GLU A 21 -4.03 5.62 -10.89
C GLU A 21 -4.56 6.10 -9.52
N LYS A 22 -5.26 5.24 -8.77
CA LYS A 22 -5.82 5.59 -7.46
C LYS A 22 -4.83 5.40 -6.31
N ILE A 23 -3.75 4.67 -6.54
CA ILE A 23 -2.71 4.35 -5.55
C ILE A 23 -1.78 5.54 -5.36
N TRP A 24 -1.46 6.24 -6.45
CA TRP A 24 -0.57 7.40 -6.47
C TRP A 24 -1.35 8.66 -6.13
N LYS A 25 -1.12 9.19 -4.93
CA LYS A 25 -1.79 10.40 -4.46
C LYS A 25 -0.75 11.46 -4.16
N ASP A 26 -1.09 12.72 -4.43
CA ASP A 26 -0.36 13.84 -3.85
C ASP A 26 -0.51 13.75 -2.33
N ILE A 27 0.62 13.67 -1.64
CA ILE A 27 0.71 13.62 -0.19
C ILE A 27 1.25 14.98 0.24
N ASP A 28 0.55 15.64 1.16
CA ASP A 28 1.08 16.83 1.83
C ASP A 28 2.26 16.44 2.74
N ASN A 29 2.95 17.40 3.35
CA ASN A 29 4.04 17.14 4.32
C ASN A 29 3.50 16.59 5.67
N ASN A 30 2.67 15.55 5.65
CA ASN A 30 2.17 14.84 6.81
C ASN A 30 2.55 13.37 6.70
N ASP A 31 3.49 12.97 7.56
CA ASP A 31 4.08 11.64 7.57
C ASP A 31 3.46 10.72 8.63
N SER A 32 2.23 11.03 9.10
CA SER A 32 1.55 10.17 10.07
C SER A 32 0.90 8.95 9.40
N LEU A 33 1.01 7.80 10.06
CA LEU A 33 0.35 6.55 9.63
C LEU A 33 -1.16 6.74 9.38
N GLU A 34 -1.83 7.48 10.27
CA GLU A 34 -3.26 7.77 10.14
C GLU A 34 -3.57 8.58 8.88
N TYR A 35 -2.76 9.60 8.56
CA TYR A 35 -2.91 10.39 7.35
C TYR A 35 -2.82 9.51 6.11
N HIS A 36 -1.80 8.66 6.03
CA HIS A 36 -1.63 7.77 4.87
C HIS A 36 -2.77 6.75 4.73
N LEU A 37 -3.21 6.15 5.83
CA LEU A 37 -4.33 5.20 5.84
C LEU A 37 -5.65 5.88 5.45
N ASP A 38 -5.91 7.12 5.88
CA ASP A 38 -7.11 7.84 5.44
C ASP A 38 -7.04 8.21 3.95
N LYS A 39 -5.88 8.24 3.32
CA LYS A 39 -5.82 8.37 1.86
C LYS A 39 -6.15 7.07 1.15
N MET A 40 -6.20 5.91 1.80
CA MET A 40 -6.59 4.66 1.16
C MET A 40 -8.11 4.54 0.96
N THR A 41 -8.53 3.67 0.04
CA THR A 41 -9.93 3.24 -0.12
C THR A 41 -10.32 2.26 0.97
N LYS A 42 -11.62 2.13 1.25
CA LYS A 42 -12.12 1.16 2.24
C LYS A 42 -11.69 -0.28 1.90
N ASP A 43 -11.68 -0.64 0.62
CA ASP A 43 -11.28 -1.98 0.16
C ASP A 43 -9.79 -2.26 0.43
N GLU A 44 -8.93 -1.26 0.28
CA GLU A 44 -7.51 -1.38 0.61
C GLU A 44 -7.30 -1.52 2.12
N LEU A 45 -8.02 -0.72 2.92
CA LEU A 45 -8.00 -0.85 4.37
C LEU A 45 -8.47 -2.24 4.83
N ILE A 46 -9.51 -2.79 4.19
CA ILE A 46 -9.97 -4.16 4.47
C ILE A 46 -8.87 -5.19 4.17
N LYS A 47 -8.09 -5.02 3.09
CA LYS A 47 -6.96 -5.91 2.80
C LYS A 47 -5.90 -5.85 3.90
N ILE A 48 -5.53 -4.65 4.36
CA ILE A 48 -4.59 -4.48 5.47
C ILE A 48 -5.14 -5.20 6.71
N ALA A 49 -6.38 -4.91 7.09
CA ALA A 49 -7.01 -5.52 8.25
C ALA A 49 -7.06 -7.06 8.18
N ASN A 50 -7.26 -7.63 6.99
CA ASN A 50 -7.25 -9.08 6.78
C ASN A 50 -5.84 -9.67 6.97
N ASN A 51 -4.77 -8.98 6.59
CA ASN A 51 -3.39 -9.44 6.82
C ASN A 51 -3.06 -9.55 8.32
N TYR A 52 -3.72 -8.76 9.16
CA TYR A 52 -3.63 -8.84 10.61
C TYR A 52 -4.77 -9.65 11.26
N SER A 53 -5.55 -10.41 10.47
CA SER A 53 -6.66 -11.25 10.95
C SER A 53 -7.73 -10.50 11.77
N ILE A 54 -7.94 -9.20 11.52
CA ILE A 54 -8.90 -8.38 12.24
C ILE A 54 -10.33 -8.77 11.86
N LYS A 55 -11.12 -9.21 12.84
CA LYS A 55 -12.54 -9.57 12.64
C LYS A 55 -13.47 -8.34 12.77
N GLY A 56 -14.67 -8.46 12.20
CA GLY A 56 -15.76 -7.50 12.36
C GLY A 56 -15.57 -6.15 11.66
N ILE A 57 -14.80 -6.12 10.57
CA ILE A 57 -14.40 -4.88 9.88
C ILE A 57 -15.36 -4.41 8.78
N THR A 58 -16.22 -5.30 8.26
CA THR A 58 -17.06 -5.00 7.09
C THR A 58 -18.14 -3.94 7.37
N SER A 59 -18.67 -3.92 8.60
CA SER A 59 -19.67 -2.96 9.07
C SER A 59 -19.11 -1.62 9.53
N LEU A 60 -17.79 -1.51 9.73
CA LEU A 60 -17.16 -0.28 10.20
C LEU A 60 -17.24 0.82 9.14
N LYS A 61 -17.41 2.07 9.59
CA LYS A 61 -17.14 3.25 8.76
C LYS A 61 -15.64 3.33 8.48
N LYS A 62 -15.27 4.05 7.42
CA LYS A 62 -13.87 4.17 7.01
C LYS A 62 -12.97 4.74 8.13
N SER A 63 -13.39 5.80 8.80
CA SER A 63 -12.62 6.40 9.92
C SER A 63 -12.38 5.41 11.06
N GLN A 64 -13.43 4.68 11.48
CA GLN A 64 -13.32 3.64 12.50
C GLN A 64 -12.41 2.48 12.08
N LEU A 65 -12.39 2.16 10.77
CA LEU A 65 -11.49 1.15 10.23
C LEU A 65 -10.03 1.63 10.25
N VAL A 66 -9.78 2.91 9.93
CA VAL A 66 -8.44 3.53 10.03
C VAL A 66 -7.92 3.46 11.46
N GLU A 67 -8.67 3.96 12.44
CA GLU A 67 -8.29 3.94 13.87
C GLU A 67 -7.90 2.53 14.34
N LYS A 68 -8.70 1.52 13.95
CA LYS A 68 -8.44 0.13 14.29
C LYS A 68 -7.18 -0.42 13.62
N ILE A 69 -6.95 -0.07 12.36
CA ILE A 69 -5.76 -0.51 11.62
C ILE A 69 -4.49 0.14 12.18
N VAL A 70 -4.51 1.44 12.52
CA VAL A 70 -3.39 2.14 13.15
C VAL A 70 -2.94 1.38 14.40
N SER A 71 -3.88 1.09 15.30
CA SER A 71 -3.60 0.40 16.55
C SER A 71 -2.96 -0.97 16.31
N VAL A 72 -3.54 -1.75 15.39
CA VAL A 72 -3.08 -3.12 15.10
C VAL A 72 -1.70 -3.14 14.42
N ILE A 73 -1.42 -2.21 13.50
CA ILE A 73 -0.11 -2.10 12.86
C ILE A 73 0.95 -1.83 13.93
N VAL A 74 0.73 -0.84 14.80
CA VAL A 74 1.68 -0.46 15.86
C VAL A 74 1.92 -1.62 16.83
N GLU A 75 0.85 -2.32 17.24
CA GLU A 75 0.95 -3.47 18.15
C GLU A 75 1.64 -4.70 17.54
N ASN A 76 1.66 -4.82 16.20
CA ASN A 76 2.16 -6.01 15.49
C ASN A 76 3.32 -5.70 14.55
N ILE A 77 3.97 -4.53 14.70
CA ILE A 77 5.03 -4.11 13.76
C ILE A 77 6.22 -5.06 13.82
N ASP A 78 6.64 -5.49 15.01
CA ASP A 78 7.74 -6.43 15.20
C ASP A 78 7.48 -7.75 14.46
N TYR A 79 6.28 -8.31 14.62
CA TYR A 79 5.86 -9.52 13.91
C TYR A 79 5.86 -9.32 12.39
N ALA A 80 5.44 -8.16 11.90
CA ALA A 80 5.43 -7.87 10.47
C ALA A 80 6.86 -7.74 9.89
N LEU A 81 7.80 -7.21 10.68
CA LEU A 81 9.21 -7.10 10.32
C LEU A 81 9.95 -8.45 10.37
N ASP A 82 9.59 -9.33 11.29
CA ASP A 82 10.16 -10.69 11.40
C ASP A 82 9.81 -11.60 10.21
N LEU A 83 8.74 -11.27 9.47
CA LEU A 83 8.28 -12.03 8.30
C LEU A 83 8.87 -11.56 6.97
N LEU A 84 9.80 -10.59 7.00
CA LEU A 84 10.45 -10.11 5.78
C LEU A 84 11.40 -11.17 5.24
N ASP A 85 11.28 -11.44 3.94
CA ASP A 85 12.36 -12.10 3.21
C ASP A 85 13.52 -11.13 2.97
N LEU A 86 14.63 -11.64 2.44
CA LEU A 86 15.83 -10.84 2.20
C LEU A 86 15.56 -9.66 1.24
N ASP A 87 14.76 -9.87 0.20
CA ASP A 87 14.47 -8.84 -0.80
C ASP A 87 13.62 -7.71 -0.21
N ALA A 88 12.60 -8.05 0.57
CA ALA A 88 11.77 -7.09 1.28
C ALA A 88 12.56 -6.34 2.34
N TYR A 89 13.41 -7.04 3.10
CA TYR A 89 14.30 -6.42 4.09
C TYR A 89 15.25 -5.40 3.44
N VAL A 90 15.95 -5.77 2.37
CA VAL A 90 16.87 -4.87 1.65
C VAL A 90 16.12 -3.67 1.12
N TYR A 91 14.93 -3.86 0.53
CA TYR A 91 14.13 -2.76 0.04
C TYR A 91 13.69 -1.79 1.14
N LEU A 92 13.23 -2.31 2.29
CA LEU A 92 12.88 -1.48 3.45
C LEU A 92 14.11 -0.69 3.97
N GLU A 93 15.25 -1.36 4.08
CA GLU A 93 16.49 -0.73 4.53
C GLU A 93 16.92 0.42 3.58
N GLU A 94 16.81 0.23 2.26
CA GLU A 94 17.08 1.27 1.27
C GLU A 94 16.18 2.50 1.43
N VAL A 95 14.88 2.28 1.65
CA VAL A 95 13.93 3.40 1.84
C VAL A 95 14.26 4.17 3.12
N ILE A 96 14.60 3.48 4.22
CA ILE A 96 15.01 4.11 5.48
C ILE A 96 16.31 4.92 5.30
N LYS A 97 17.31 4.37 4.58
CA LYS A 97 18.56 5.08 4.25
C LYS A 97 18.33 6.36 3.44
N LEU A 98 17.21 6.45 2.73
CA LEU A 98 16.78 7.62 1.97
C LEU A 98 15.78 8.49 2.77
N SER A 99 15.91 8.51 4.10
CA SER A 99 15.07 9.29 5.02
C SER A 99 13.58 8.98 4.86
N GLY A 100 13.24 7.70 4.63
CA GLY A 100 11.86 7.25 4.49
C GLY A 100 11.21 7.61 3.16
N LYS A 101 11.95 8.16 2.18
CA LYS A 101 11.40 8.54 0.85
C LYS A 101 12.32 8.09 -0.27
N LYS A 102 11.89 7.06 -1.01
CA LYS A 102 12.63 6.50 -2.15
C LYS A 102 11.87 6.74 -3.45
N GLN A 103 12.55 7.21 -4.49
CA GLN A 103 11.95 7.31 -5.83
C GLN A 103 11.59 5.90 -6.32
N PHE A 104 10.33 5.71 -6.72
CA PHE A 104 9.78 4.42 -7.12
C PHE A 104 10.07 4.12 -8.60
N PHE A 105 10.46 2.88 -8.86
CA PHE A 105 10.60 2.31 -10.20
C PHE A 105 9.70 1.08 -10.37
N SER A 106 9.22 0.83 -11.60
CA SER A 106 8.24 -0.23 -11.87
C SER A 106 8.71 -1.65 -11.50
N SER A 107 10.02 -1.90 -11.48
CA SER A 107 10.62 -3.15 -11.00
C SER A 107 10.36 -3.42 -9.51
N GLU A 108 10.01 -2.39 -8.74
CA GLU A 108 9.87 -2.43 -7.28
C GLU A 108 8.40 -2.61 -6.86
N ILE A 109 7.48 -2.71 -7.82
CA ILE A 109 6.03 -2.78 -7.59
C ILE A 109 5.63 -3.94 -6.66
N ILE A 110 6.37 -5.05 -6.70
CA ILE A 110 6.10 -6.22 -5.87
C ILE A 110 6.36 -5.87 -4.40
N ASN A 111 7.53 -5.32 -4.08
CA ASN A 111 7.90 -4.93 -2.72
C ASN A 111 7.05 -3.76 -2.23
N ALA A 112 6.84 -2.73 -3.04
CA ALA A 112 5.96 -1.62 -2.70
C ALA A 112 4.54 -2.11 -2.34
N ASN A 113 3.96 -3.01 -3.13
CA ASN A 113 2.65 -3.60 -2.83
C ASN A 113 2.68 -4.52 -1.61
N TYR A 114 3.76 -5.27 -1.40
CA TYR A 114 3.92 -6.10 -0.21
C TYR A 114 3.80 -5.28 1.08
N PHE A 115 4.51 -4.15 1.16
CA PHE A 115 4.48 -3.26 2.32
C PHE A 115 3.19 -2.44 2.42
N ARG A 116 2.68 -1.95 1.28
CA ARG A 116 1.42 -1.18 1.25
C ARG A 116 0.22 -2.00 1.68
N ASN A 117 0.15 -3.27 1.32
CA ASN A 117 -0.90 -4.17 1.79
C ASN A 117 -0.78 -4.52 3.29
N ARG A 118 0.33 -4.16 3.95
CA ARG A 118 0.53 -4.28 5.40
C ARG A 118 0.44 -2.94 6.12
N GLY A 119 0.22 -1.83 5.40
CA GLY A 119 0.20 -0.49 5.99
C GLY A 119 1.56 -0.05 6.56
N ILE A 120 2.66 -0.61 6.04
CA ILE A 120 4.03 -0.26 6.46
C ILE A 120 4.60 0.84 5.56
N MET A 121 4.36 0.77 4.24
CA MET A 121 4.78 1.80 3.29
C MET A 121 3.60 2.30 2.47
N PHE A 122 3.73 3.50 1.93
CA PHE A 122 2.74 4.17 1.12
C PHE A 122 3.34 4.72 -0.17
N THR A 123 2.48 5.22 -1.04
CA THR A 123 2.82 5.65 -2.40
C THR A 123 2.44 7.11 -2.58
N SER A 124 3.41 7.92 -2.98
CA SER A 124 3.29 9.37 -3.13
C SER A 124 3.64 9.83 -4.53
N VAL A 125 3.01 10.93 -4.97
CA VAL A 125 3.44 11.71 -6.12
C VAL A 125 4.03 13.03 -5.63
N SER A 126 5.20 13.39 -6.14
CA SER A 126 5.86 14.66 -5.82
C SER A 126 6.73 15.08 -7.00
N GLU A 127 6.61 16.33 -7.47
CA GLU A 127 7.39 16.88 -8.59
C GLU A 127 7.36 16.00 -9.87
N GLY A 128 6.21 15.39 -10.17
CA GLY A 128 6.06 14.52 -11.35
C GLY A 128 6.77 13.15 -11.25
N LYS A 129 7.27 12.80 -10.06
CA LYS A 129 7.89 11.51 -9.77
C LYS A 129 7.05 10.72 -8.75
N LEU A 130 7.16 9.40 -8.84
CA LEU A 130 6.55 8.47 -7.92
C LEU A 130 7.52 8.13 -6.79
N TYR A 131 7.02 7.99 -5.58
CA TYR A 131 7.83 7.66 -4.40
C TYR A 131 7.15 6.58 -3.54
N ALA A 132 7.97 5.67 -3.01
CA ALA A 132 7.62 4.90 -1.83
C ALA A 132 7.98 5.71 -0.58
N VAL A 133 7.06 5.81 0.37
CA VAL A 133 7.22 6.56 1.62
C VAL A 133 6.86 5.71 2.83
N ILE A 134 7.48 5.97 3.98
CA ILE A 134 7.22 5.29 5.27
C ILE A 134 6.90 6.32 6.33
#